data_AF-X1C4U7-F1
#
_entry.id   AF-X1C4U7-F1
#
_cell.length_a   1.000
_cell.length_b   1.000
_cell.length_c   1.000
_cell.angle_alpha   90.00
_cell.angle_beta   90.00
_cell.angle_gamma   90.00
#
_symmetry.space_group_name_H-M   'P 1'
#
loop_
_entity.id
_entity.type
_entity.pdbx_description
1 polymer ?
#
loop_
_entity_poly.entity_id
_entity_poly.type
_entity_poly.pdbx_seq_one_letter_code
_entity_poly.pdbx_strand_id
1 'polypeptide(L)'
;MRRKSFFIIFIGFLSVMIVFSAIQDNFSSNYDQHFSVEDPQLSGTLEGADNLLVVEMLRSTNLSSYGLVNIKDKLTILNNNNNPINSILFGIKVEDSNNLIYFNAFGETQNTLSIERSNEIMDIYEMITIYFDMPLLPSQEITLTVLHSYTNLITYDFSLLM
;
A
#
# COMPACT_ATOMS: atom_id res chain seq x y z
N MET A 1 -59.57 -10.84 -33.28
CA MET A 1 -58.85 -11.22 -32.04
C MET A 1 -57.37 -10.79 -32.01
N ARG A 2 -56.61 -10.82 -33.13
CA ARG A 2 -55.18 -10.42 -33.18
C ARG A 2 -54.85 -9.00 -32.67
N ARG A 3 -55.66 -7.98 -33.01
CA ARG A 3 -55.41 -6.59 -32.56
C ARG A 3 -55.52 -6.40 -31.04
N LYS A 4 -56.46 -7.08 -30.37
CA LYS A 4 -56.65 -6.98 -28.92
C LYS A 4 -55.50 -7.63 -28.14
N SER A 5 -54.95 -8.74 -28.66
CA SER A 5 -53.79 -9.41 -28.06
C SER A 5 -52.53 -8.53 -28.14
N PHE A 6 -52.33 -7.82 -29.25
CA PHE A 6 -51.20 -6.89 -29.40
C PHE A 6 -51.22 -5.76 -28.37
N PHE A 7 -52.40 -5.17 -28.10
CA PHE A 7 -52.52 -4.14 -27.08
C PHE A 7 -52.19 -4.63 -25.67
N ILE A 8 -52.55 -5.88 -25.33
CA ILE A 8 -52.25 -6.46 -24.02
C ILE A 8 -50.74 -6.67 -23.85
N ILE A 9 -50.07 -7.17 -24.90
CA ILE A 9 -48.61 -7.36 -24.90
C ILE A 9 -47.89 -6.01 -24.80
N PHE A 10 -48.38 -5.00 -25.52
CA PHE A 10 -47.79 -3.66 -25.50
C PHE A 10 -47.93 -2.98 -24.12
N ILE A 11 -49.11 -3.08 -23.48
CA ILE A 11 -49.31 -2.58 -22.11
C ILE A 11 -48.39 -3.30 -21.13
N GLY A 12 -48.24 -4.63 -21.25
CA GLY A 12 -47.36 -5.42 -20.40
C GLY A 12 -45.90 -4.97 -20.51
N PHE A 13 -45.42 -4.81 -21.75
CA PHE A 13 -44.07 -4.33 -22.04
C PHE A 13 -43.82 -2.92 -21.49
N LEU A 14 -44.81 -2.01 -21.63
CA LEU A 14 -44.69 -0.65 -21.11
C LEU A 14 -44.63 -0.63 -19.58
N SER A 15 -45.37 -1.51 -18.90
CA SER A 15 -45.32 -1.61 -17.43
C SER A 15 -43.96 -2.07 -16.92
N VAL A 16 -43.30 -2.99 -17.63
CA VAL A 16 -41.96 -3.48 -17.28
C VAL A 16 -40.93 -2.37 -17.43
N MET A 17 -41.00 -1.58 -18.50
CA MET A 17 -40.12 -0.42 -18.72
C MET A 17 -40.23 0.63 -17.60
N ILE A 18 -41.44 0.89 -17.09
CA ILE A 18 -41.66 1.84 -15.98
C ILE A 18 -41.02 1.32 -14.69
N VAL A 19 -41.10 0.02 -14.40
CA VAL A 19 -40.47 -0.59 -13.22
C VAL A 19 -38.94 -0.50 -13.30
N PHE A 20 -38.34 -0.77 -14.47
CA PHE A 20 -36.90 -0.63 -14.65
C PHE A 20 -36.40 0.82 -14.56
N SER A 21 -37.21 1.80 -15.00
CA SER A 21 -36.89 3.22 -14.87
C SER A 21 -36.87 3.70 -13.42
N ALA A 22 -37.63 3.07 -12.51
CA ALA A 22 -37.67 3.47 -11.10
C ALA A 22 -36.48 2.95 -10.28
N ILE A 23 -35.59 2.14 -10.87
CA ILE A 23 -34.43 1.54 -10.18
C ILE A 23 -33.17 2.43 -10.33
N GLN A 24 -33.25 3.57 -11.05
CA GLN A 24 -32.06 4.31 -11.47
C GLN A 24 -31.68 5.54 -10.65
N ASP A 25 -32.10 5.67 -9.39
CA ASP A 25 -31.62 6.77 -8.54
C ASP A 25 -31.10 6.31 -7.18
N ASN A 26 -29.89 6.79 -6.87
CA ASN A 26 -29.13 6.71 -5.61
C ASN A 26 -27.90 5.77 -5.57
N PHE A 27 -27.12 5.70 -6.65
CA PHE A 27 -25.68 5.50 -6.49
C PHE A 27 -24.97 6.86 -6.50
N SER A 28 -25.19 7.67 -5.47
CA SER A 28 -24.21 8.71 -5.09
C SER A 28 -23.04 7.98 -4.47
N SER A 29 -22.12 7.49 -5.30
CA SER A 29 -20.83 7.02 -4.84
C SER A 29 -20.06 8.23 -4.30
N ASN A 30 -20.16 8.44 -2.99
CA ASN A 30 -19.13 9.18 -2.26
C ASN A 30 -17.86 8.31 -2.29
N TYR A 31 -17.16 8.36 -3.42
CA TYR A 31 -15.74 8.07 -3.41
C TYR A 31 -15.09 9.26 -2.70
N ASP A 32 -15.03 9.19 -1.38
CA ASP A 32 -14.09 9.99 -0.63
C ASP A 32 -12.70 9.59 -1.13
N GLN A 33 -12.14 10.44 -2.00
CA GLN A 33 -10.74 10.37 -2.38
C GLN A 33 -9.93 10.67 -1.12
N HIS A 34 -9.64 9.62 -0.33
CA HIS A 34 -8.61 9.66 0.70
C HIS A 34 -7.23 9.74 0.03
N PHE A 35 -6.91 10.91 -0.53
CA PHE A 35 -5.53 11.35 -0.61
C PHE A 35 -5.20 12.03 0.72
N SER A 36 -5.11 11.25 1.80
CA SER A 36 -4.37 11.72 2.96
C SER A 36 -2.90 11.73 2.54
N VAL A 37 -2.43 12.88 2.06
CA VAL A 37 -1.02 13.22 2.20
C VAL A 37 -0.81 13.29 3.70
N GLU A 38 -0.36 12.18 4.26
CA GLU A 38 -0.07 12.10 5.69
C GLU A 38 1.16 12.97 5.92
N ASP A 39 1.00 14.04 6.69
CA ASP A 39 2.15 14.83 7.12
C ASP A 39 3.12 13.90 7.87
N PRO A 40 4.44 14.00 7.61
CA PRO A 40 5.42 13.17 8.32
C PRO A 40 5.24 13.39 9.82
N GLN A 41 4.73 12.38 10.51
CA GLN A 41 4.54 12.44 11.95
C GLN A 41 5.92 12.43 12.62
N LEU A 42 6.09 13.28 13.63
CA LEU A 42 7.26 13.25 14.50
C LEU A 42 7.36 11.85 15.11
N SER A 43 8.44 11.14 14.77
CA SER A 43 8.85 9.87 15.35
C SER A 43 9.16 10.07 16.84
N GLY A 44 8.14 9.98 17.66
CA GLY A 44 8.28 10.12 19.10
C GLY A 44 9.18 9.02 19.66
N THR A 45 10.34 9.41 20.18
CA THR A 45 11.10 8.70 21.24
C THR A 45 11.73 7.34 20.91
N LEU A 46 11.99 7.00 19.65
CA LEU A 46 12.92 5.91 19.31
C LEU A 46 14.27 6.46 18.85
N GLU A 47 15.33 6.06 19.55
CA GLU A 47 16.72 6.32 19.16
C GLU A 47 16.93 5.79 17.73
N GLY A 48 17.32 6.67 16.79
CA GLY A 48 17.47 6.33 15.37
C GLY A 48 16.25 6.62 14.48
N ALA A 49 15.13 7.07 15.05
CA ALA A 49 13.99 7.56 14.29
C ALA A 49 13.99 9.10 14.10
N ASP A 50 14.88 9.81 14.81
CA ASP A 50 15.00 11.27 14.71
C ASP A 50 15.48 11.70 13.31
N ASN A 51 14.92 12.80 12.79
CA ASN A 51 15.31 13.58 11.60
C ASN A 51 16.01 12.81 10.46
N LEU A 52 15.38 11.76 9.94
CA LEU A 52 15.73 11.21 8.64
C LEU A 52 14.84 11.80 7.55
N LEU A 53 15.44 12.25 6.45
CA LEU A 53 14.71 12.77 5.30
C LEU A 53 14.80 11.77 4.15
N VAL A 54 13.66 11.32 3.63
CA VAL A 54 13.62 10.57 2.37
C VAL A 54 13.76 11.56 1.21
N VAL A 55 14.89 11.50 0.51
CA VAL A 55 15.21 12.40 -0.62
C VAL A 55 14.58 11.87 -1.91
N GLU A 56 14.63 10.56 -2.11
CA GLU A 56 14.10 9.90 -3.31
C GLU A 56 13.51 8.54 -2.96
N MET A 57 12.39 8.18 -3.59
CA MET A 57 11.81 6.84 -3.53
C MET A 57 11.40 6.41 -4.94
N LEU A 58 11.95 5.27 -5.39
CA LEU A 58 11.54 4.58 -6.59
C LEU A 58 10.96 3.21 -6.21
N ARG A 59 9.65 3.07 -6.32
CA ARG A 59 8.93 1.82 -6.07
C ARG A 59 8.58 1.13 -7.37
N SER A 60 8.90 -0.15 -7.46
CA SER A 60 8.45 -1.04 -8.53
C SER A 60 7.65 -2.19 -7.94
N THR A 61 6.40 -2.32 -8.38
CA THR A 61 5.51 -3.40 -7.94
C THR A 61 5.24 -4.35 -9.10
N ASN A 62 5.39 -5.64 -8.82
CA ASN A 62 5.09 -6.73 -9.75
C ASN A 62 4.06 -7.67 -9.12
N LEU A 63 2.93 -7.85 -9.80
CA LEU A 63 1.95 -8.88 -9.47
C LEU A 63 2.29 -10.17 -10.21
N SER A 64 2.58 -11.23 -9.46
CA SER A 64 2.82 -12.54 -10.04
C SER A 64 1.50 -13.20 -10.48
N SER A 65 1.58 -14.14 -11.42
CA SER A 65 0.45 -14.98 -11.83
C SER A 65 -0.13 -15.84 -10.69
N TYR A 66 0.63 -16.00 -9.61
CA TYR A 66 0.22 -16.73 -8.40
C TYR A 66 -0.44 -15.81 -7.36
N GLY A 67 -0.68 -14.54 -7.68
CA GLY A 67 -1.29 -13.58 -6.76
C GLY A 67 -0.32 -13.01 -5.72
N LEU A 68 0.99 -13.14 -5.93
CA LEU A 68 2.00 -12.53 -5.05
C LEU A 68 2.26 -11.09 -5.47
N VAL A 69 2.25 -10.17 -4.52
CA VAL A 69 2.66 -8.79 -4.74
C VAL A 69 4.12 -8.68 -4.34
N ASN A 70 4.99 -8.47 -5.31
CA ASN A 70 6.43 -8.27 -5.10
C ASN A 70 6.74 -6.79 -5.27
N ILE A 71 7.37 -6.20 -4.26
CA ILE A 71 7.69 -4.78 -4.24
C ILE A 71 9.20 -4.64 -4.10
N LYS A 72 9.77 -3.77 -4.93
CA LYS A 72 11.15 -3.34 -4.88
C LYS A 72 11.17 -1.83 -4.68
N ASP A 73 11.61 -1.40 -3.51
CA ASP A 73 11.81 -0.01 -3.17
C ASP A 73 13.28 0.33 -3.23
N LYS A 74 13.64 1.36 -4.00
CA LYS A 74 14.95 2.00 -3.93
C LYS A 74 14.76 3.36 -3.26
N LEU A 75 15.36 3.51 -2.09
CA LEU A 75 15.18 4.65 -1.19
C LEU A 75 16.51 5.37 -1.03
N THR A 76 16.53 6.69 -1.24
CA THR A 76 17.66 7.55 -0.88
C THR A 76 17.27 8.33 0.36
N ILE A 77 18.01 8.17 1.44
CA ILE A 77 17.75 8.83 2.73
C ILE A 77 18.93 9.73 3.11
N LEU A 78 18.63 10.88 3.69
CA LEU A 78 19.57 11.84 4.25
C LEU A 78 19.49 11.79 5.77
N ASN A 79 20.64 11.58 6.43
CA ASN A 79 20.73 11.77 7.87
C ASN A 79 20.75 13.26 8.21
N ASN A 80 19.60 13.82 8.60
CA ASN A 80 19.49 15.20 9.05
C ASN A 80 19.66 15.34 10.58
N ASN A 81 20.17 14.31 11.25
CA ASN A 81 20.57 14.37 12.65
C ASN A 81 21.96 14.99 12.81
N ASN A 82 22.23 15.44 14.03
CA ASN A 82 23.56 15.89 14.44
C ASN A 82 24.52 14.73 14.80
N ASN A 83 24.00 13.50 14.91
CA ASN A 83 24.76 12.31 15.28
C ASN A 83 24.71 11.25 14.15
N PRO A 84 25.73 10.40 14.03
CA PRO A 84 25.67 9.23 13.16
C PRO A 84 24.56 8.27 13.59
N ILE A 85 23.97 7.57 12.61
CA ILE A 85 22.98 6.52 12.86
C ILE A 85 23.45 5.18 12.27
N ASN A 86 23.05 4.07 12.88
CA ASN A 86 23.47 2.72 12.45
C ASN A 86 22.32 1.91 11.87
N SER A 87 21.10 2.42 11.91
CA SER A 87 19.92 1.69 11.48
C SER A 87 18.78 2.64 11.12
N ILE A 88 17.79 2.10 10.43
CA ILE A 88 16.51 2.74 10.17
C ILE A 88 15.37 1.79 10.49
N LEU A 89 14.18 2.38 10.72
CA LEU A 89 12.94 1.64 10.90
C LEU A 89 12.15 1.68 9.59
N PHE A 90 11.81 0.51 9.08
CA PHE A 90 10.95 0.33 7.92
C PHE A 90 9.57 -0.13 8.39
N GLY A 91 8.54 0.69 8.16
CA GLY A 91 7.18 0.41 8.58
C GLY A 91 6.42 -0.46 7.57
N ILE A 92 5.76 -1.50 8.07
CA ILE A 92 4.77 -2.30 7.33
C ILE A 92 3.46 -2.19 8.07
N LYS A 93 2.35 -1.92 7.38
CA LYS A 93 1.06 -1.84 8.05
C LYS A 93 0.74 -3.15 8.77
N VAL A 94 0.23 -3.05 10.00
CA VAL A 94 -0.10 -4.21 10.84
C VAL A 94 -1.11 -5.13 10.13
N GLU A 95 -2.07 -4.57 9.39
CA GLU A 95 -3.05 -5.32 8.59
C GLU A 95 -2.40 -6.24 7.53
N ASP A 96 -1.25 -5.83 7.00
CA ASP A 96 -0.53 -6.54 5.94
C ASP A 96 0.62 -7.40 6.49
N SER A 97 0.93 -7.29 7.78
CA SER A 97 2.17 -7.85 8.32
C SER A 97 2.21 -9.37 8.39
N ASN A 98 1.04 -10.00 8.59
CA ASN A 98 0.88 -11.46 8.51
C ASN A 98 0.97 -12.00 7.07
N ASN A 99 0.79 -11.11 6.09
CA ASN A 99 0.84 -11.43 4.67
C ASN A 99 2.26 -11.30 4.10
N LEU A 100 3.20 -10.71 4.85
CA LEU A 100 4.61 -10.58 4.45
C LEU A 100 5.29 -11.96 4.46
N ILE A 101 5.69 -12.44 3.29
CA ILE A 101 6.35 -13.75 3.11
C ILE A 101 7.85 -13.65 2.83
N TYR A 102 8.33 -12.45 2.45
CA TYR A 102 9.72 -12.21 2.15
C TYR A 102 10.07 -10.76 2.43
N PHE A 103 11.22 -10.52 3.05
CA PHE A 103 11.77 -9.19 3.29
C PHE A 103 13.29 -9.27 3.24
N ASN A 104 13.91 -8.37 2.48
CA ASN A 104 15.37 -8.27 2.39
C ASN A 104 15.79 -6.83 2.06
N ALA A 105 17.00 -6.44 2.46
CA ALA A 105 17.52 -5.10 2.26
C ALA A 105 18.97 -5.16 1.77
N PHE A 106 19.32 -4.25 0.86
CA PHE A 106 20.64 -4.16 0.26
C PHE A 106 21.16 -2.72 0.33
N GLY A 107 22.45 -2.57 0.62
CA GLY A 107 23.14 -1.28 0.56
C GLY A 107 23.51 -0.88 -0.87
N GLU A 108 24.13 0.29 -1.02
CA GLU A 108 24.59 0.81 -2.32
C GLU A 108 25.49 -0.15 -3.09
N THR A 109 26.33 -0.89 -2.35
CA THR A 109 27.28 -1.85 -2.94
C THR A 109 26.66 -3.22 -3.22
N GLN A 110 25.33 -3.37 -3.09
CA GLN A 110 24.58 -4.62 -3.20
C GLN A 110 24.93 -5.69 -2.15
N ASN A 111 25.64 -5.29 -1.10
CA ASN A 111 25.79 -6.06 0.12
C ASN A 111 24.40 -6.24 0.79
N THR A 112 24.16 -7.43 1.35
CA THR A 112 22.95 -7.69 2.13
C THR A 112 23.09 -7.03 3.50
N LEU A 113 22.12 -6.20 3.86
CA LEU A 113 22.04 -5.53 5.16
C LEU A 113 21.41 -6.47 6.20
N SER A 114 21.78 -6.29 7.47
CA SER A 114 21.17 -7.06 8.56
C SER A 114 19.79 -6.50 8.91
N ILE A 115 18.84 -7.38 9.18
CA ILE A 115 17.43 -7.02 9.38
C ILE A 115 16.91 -7.69 10.65
N GLU A 116 16.18 -6.95 11.46
CA GLU A 116 15.51 -7.43 12.66
C GLU A 116 14.04 -7.04 12.64
N ARG A 117 13.17 -8.04 12.77
CA ARG A 117 11.73 -7.85 12.92
C ARG A 117 11.40 -7.94 14.40
N SER A 118 11.31 -6.81 15.08
CA SER A 118 11.12 -6.74 16.54
C SER A 118 9.66 -6.96 16.98
N ASN A 119 8.71 -7.05 16.03
CA ASN A 119 7.26 -6.96 16.27
C ASN A 119 6.86 -5.68 17.05
N GLU A 120 7.73 -4.68 17.09
CA GLU A 120 7.40 -3.39 17.68
C GLU A 120 6.40 -2.69 16.78
N ILE A 121 5.30 -2.23 17.38
CA ILE A 121 4.22 -1.55 16.67
C ILE A 121 4.31 -0.07 17.00
N MET A 122 4.42 0.76 15.97
CA MET A 122 4.32 2.20 16.05
C MET A 122 3.07 2.64 15.27
N ASP A 123 2.05 3.07 16.01
CA ASP A 123 0.71 3.36 15.50
C ASP A 123 0.11 2.16 14.74
N ILE A 124 -0.14 2.28 13.43
CA ILE A 124 -0.69 1.22 12.59
C ILE A 124 0.38 0.40 11.84
N TYR A 125 1.66 0.59 12.17
CA TYR A 125 2.78 -0.03 11.47
C TYR A 125 3.60 -0.92 12.40
N GLU A 126 3.90 -2.14 11.96
CA GLU A 126 4.95 -2.98 12.51
C GLU A 126 6.30 -2.53 11.95
N MET A 127 7.27 -2.31 12.84
CA MET A 127 8.60 -1.84 12.50
C MET A 127 9.54 -3.00 12.21
N ILE A 128 10.29 -2.86 11.12
CA ILE A 128 11.43 -3.71 10.77
C ILE A 128 12.68 -2.85 10.82
N THR A 129 13.62 -3.20 11.67
CA THR A 129 14.91 -2.51 11.76
C THR A 129 15.84 -3.01 10.66
N ILE A 130 16.40 -2.09 9.89
CA ILE A 130 17.45 -2.36 8.90
C ILE A 130 18.74 -1.73 9.40
N TYR A 131 19.76 -2.53 9.65
CA TYR A 131 21.07 -2.09 10.12
C TYR A 131 22.01 -1.82 8.95
N PHE A 132 22.74 -0.71 9.03
CA PHE A 132 23.79 -0.37 8.08
C PHE A 132 25.10 -1.07 8.41
N ASP A 133 25.85 -1.42 7.36
CA ASP A 133 27.21 -1.96 7.51
C ASP A 133 28.20 -0.92 8.07
N MET A 134 27.91 0.36 7.83
CA MET A 134 28.67 1.49 8.36
C MET A 134 27.70 2.57 8.87
N PRO A 135 28.06 3.29 9.95
CA PRO A 135 27.25 4.42 10.42
C PRO A 135 27.05 5.48 9.32
N LEU A 136 25.81 5.92 9.12
CA LEU A 136 25.49 7.04 8.25
C LEU A 136 25.75 8.34 9.02
N LEU A 137 26.75 9.12 8.61
CA LEU A 137 27.14 10.34 9.32
C LEU A 137 26.14 11.49 9.10
N PRO A 138 26.17 12.54 9.93
CA PRO A 138 25.37 13.75 9.73
C PRO A 138 25.52 14.33 8.32
N SER A 139 24.40 14.75 7.74
CA SER A 139 24.29 15.32 6.39
C SER A 139 24.78 14.41 5.26
N GLN A 140 24.90 13.10 5.49
CA GLN A 140 25.19 12.12 4.45
C GLN A 140 23.93 11.45 3.94
N GLU A 141 23.95 11.15 2.64
CA GLU A 141 22.94 10.34 1.98
C GLU A 141 23.41 8.90 1.82
N ILE A 142 22.45 7.98 1.84
CA ILE A 142 22.66 6.59 1.44
C ILE A 142 21.46 6.11 0.65
N THR A 143 21.74 5.34 -0.39
CA THR A 143 20.74 4.62 -1.17
C THR A 143 20.66 3.17 -0.72
N LEU A 144 19.45 2.71 -0.42
CA LEU A 144 19.17 1.33 -0.05
C LEU A 144 18.07 0.74 -0.93
N THR A 145 18.13 -0.56 -1.16
CA THR A 145 17.12 -1.31 -1.89
C THR A 145 16.43 -2.28 -0.94
N VAL A 146 15.12 -2.14 -0.76
CA VAL A 146 14.28 -3.06 0.02
C VAL A 146 13.45 -3.90 -0.94
N LEU A 147 13.52 -5.21 -0.77
CA LEU A 147 12.69 -6.18 -1.47
C LEU A 147 11.72 -6.78 -0.46
N HIS A 148 10.44 -6.72 -0.76
CA HIS A 148 9.42 -7.30 0.10
C HIS A 148 8.28 -7.88 -0.73
N SER A 149 7.80 -9.06 -0.32
CA SER A 149 6.76 -9.77 -1.03
C SER A 149 5.64 -10.18 -0.08
N TYR A 150 4.41 -10.08 -0.58
CA TYR A 150 3.22 -10.38 0.18
C TYR A 150 2.31 -11.38 -0.55
N THR A 151 1.60 -12.18 0.24
CA THR A 151 0.46 -12.98 -0.19
C THR A 151 -0.85 -12.25 0.10
N ASN A 152 -1.95 -12.58 -0.57
CA ASN A 152 -3.30 -12.16 -0.18
C ASN A 152 -3.55 -10.64 -0.03
N LEU A 153 -2.71 -9.76 -0.60
CA LEU A 153 -2.96 -8.31 -0.60
C LEU A 153 -4.05 -7.87 -1.58
N ILE A 154 -4.36 -8.72 -2.57
CA ILE A 154 -5.33 -8.40 -3.62
C ILE A 154 -6.57 -9.26 -3.41
N THR A 155 -7.71 -8.60 -3.23
CA THR A 155 -9.02 -9.24 -3.24
C THR A 155 -9.68 -8.99 -4.58
N TYR A 156 -10.11 -10.06 -5.25
CA TYR A 156 -10.88 -9.97 -6.49
C TYR A 156 -12.36 -9.92 -6.11
N ASP A 157 -13.02 -8.79 -6.40
CA ASP A 157 -14.48 -8.73 -6.34
C ASP A 157 -15.05 -9.22 -7.68
N PHE A 158 -15.74 -10.36 -7.64
CA PHE A 158 -16.54 -10.82 -8.76
C PHE A 158 -17.96 -10.32 -8.55
N SER A 159 -18.21 -9.06 -8.93
CA SER A 159 -19.57 -8.57 -9.07
C SER A 159 -20.21 -9.31 -10.25
N LEU A 160 -20.93 -10.40 -9.95
CA LEU A 160 -21.82 -11.04 -10.90
C LEU A 160 -22.88 -10.02 -11.28
N LEU A 161 -22.80 -9.50 -12.50
CA LEU A 161 -23.89 -8.76 -13.14
C LEU A 161 -25.08 -9.72 -13.20
N MET A 162 -25.98 -9.62 -12.22
CA MET A 162 -27.27 -10.30 -12.18
C MET A 162 -28.37 -9.26 -12.33
#